data_AF-A0A9J5W3U9-F1
#
_entry.id   AF-A0A9J5W3U9-F1
#
_cell.length_a   1.000
_cell.length_b   1.000
_cell.length_c   1.000
_cell.angle_alpha   90.00
_cell.angle_beta   90.00
_cell.angle_gamma   90.00
#
_symmetry.space_group_name_H-M   'P 1'
#
loop_
_entity.id
_entity.type
_entity.pdbx_description
1 polymer ?
#
loop_
_entity_poly.entity_id
_entity_poly.type
_entity_poly.pdbx_seq_one_letter_code
_entity_poly.pdbx_strand_id
1 'polypeptide(L)'
;MVRISLTRLCLLEEDHELEEVRCKHGFVLPLLTSWTPRNPSRRYWGCPYYGNARSCDFWLWKDDYIDPSSKFVILKLLGRIVELEHSVESSQKVETSDKEINKPTKSTKTVESKIAMNKIESKMDNFDDDLKKMKAIEKKWKNKLAKSKKREKQLWIALLCACILGVSLVFQGVFFLKGEGDSRKLP
;
A
#
# COMPACT_ATOMS: atom_id res chain seq x y z
N MET A 1 9.04 -34.08 1.65
CA MET A 1 8.16 -32.90 1.49
C MET A 1 8.88 -31.71 2.12
N VAL A 2 9.28 -30.73 1.31
CA VAL A 2 10.07 -29.58 1.77
C VAL A 2 9.17 -28.69 2.62
N ARG A 3 9.53 -28.44 3.89
CA ARG A 3 8.90 -27.40 4.70
C ARG A 3 9.26 -26.05 4.08
N ILE A 4 8.36 -25.52 3.27
CA ILE A 4 8.46 -24.14 2.79
C ILE A 4 7.98 -23.26 3.95
N SER A 5 8.93 -22.71 4.72
CA SER A 5 8.63 -21.58 5.58
C SER A 5 8.35 -20.39 4.68
N LEU A 6 7.16 -19.80 4.77
CA LEU A 6 6.75 -18.64 3.97
C LEU A 6 7.70 -17.44 4.17
N THR A 7 8.40 -17.38 5.31
CA THR A 7 9.48 -16.43 5.60
C THR A 7 10.61 -16.49 4.57
N ARG A 8 10.78 -17.63 3.89
CA ARG A 8 11.85 -17.89 2.92
C ARG A 8 11.48 -17.53 1.48
N LEU A 9 10.19 -17.37 1.16
CA LEU A 9 9.75 -16.99 -0.20
C LEU A 9 9.98 -15.51 -0.50
N CYS A 10 10.02 -14.63 0.51
CA CYS A 10 10.31 -13.20 0.35
C CYS A 10 11.79 -12.86 0.11
N LEU A 11 12.69 -13.86 0.09
CA LEU A 11 14.12 -13.65 -0.16
C LEU A 11 14.50 -13.83 -1.64
N LEU A 12 13.53 -14.16 -2.51
CA LEU A 12 13.77 -14.56 -3.91
C LEU A 12 13.39 -13.49 -4.94
N GLU A 13 13.04 -12.27 -4.53
CA GLU A 13 12.95 -11.16 -5.47
C GLU A 13 14.37 -10.62 -5.74
N GLU A 14 15.00 -11.19 -6.76
CA GLU A 14 16.16 -10.64 -7.45
C GLU A 14 15.79 -9.30 -8.09
N ASP A 15 16.01 -8.20 -7.36
CA ASP A 15 16.07 -6.86 -7.97
C ASP A 15 17.53 -6.55 -8.34
N HIS A 16 17.76 -6.47 -9.65
CA HIS A 16 18.88 -5.77 -10.25
C HIS A 16 19.02 -4.37 -9.63
N GLU A 17 20.26 -3.98 -9.31
CA GLU A 17 20.69 -2.78 -8.55
C GLU A 17 20.75 -2.95 -7.01
N LEU A 18 21.52 -3.93 -6.55
CA LEU A 18 22.01 -3.96 -5.18
C LEU A 18 23.02 -2.83 -4.97
N GLU A 19 22.58 -1.72 -4.39
CA GLU A 19 23.48 -0.70 -3.85
C GLU A 19 24.43 -1.35 -2.84
N GLU A 20 25.73 -1.26 -3.12
CA GLU A 20 26.77 -1.88 -2.30
C GLU A 20 27.02 -1.05 -1.04
N VAL A 21 26.30 -1.37 0.03
CA VAL A 21 26.45 -0.70 1.33
C VAL A 21 27.49 -1.42 2.18
N ARG A 22 28.48 -0.68 2.70
CA ARG A 22 29.52 -1.21 3.60
C ARG A 22 29.46 -0.59 4.99
N CYS A 23 29.75 -1.37 6.02
CA CYS A 23 29.96 -0.84 7.37
C CYS A 23 31.41 -0.33 7.58
N LYS A 24 31.71 0.25 8.74
CA LYS A 24 33.06 0.77 9.07
C LYS A 24 34.16 -0.30 9.12
N HIS A 25 33.78 -1.58 9.24
CA HIS A 25 34.73 -2.71 9.13
C HIS A 25 35.07 -3.07 7.68
N GLY A 26 34.41 -2.45 6.69
CA GLY A 26 34.59 -2.75 5.27
C GLY A 26 33.75 -3.90 4.73
N PHE A 27 32.93 -4.57 5.57
CA PHE A 27 32.04 -5.64 5.10
C PHE A 27 30.91 -5.10 4.23
N VAL A 28 30.66 -5.76 3.10
CA VAL A 28 29.42 -5.58 2.32
C VAL A 28 28.26 -6.12 3.14
N LEU A 29 27.22 -5.30 3.29
CA LEU A 29 26.09 -5.60 4.13
C LEU A 29 24.96 -6.23 3.32
N PRO A 30 24.36 -7.34 3.82
CA PRO A 30 23.14 -7.86 3.22
C PRO A 30 21.98 -6.91 3.47
N LEU A 31 21.05 -6.86 2.53
CA LEU A 31 19.76 -6.22 2.74
C LEU A 31 18.87 -7.17 3.56
N LEU A 32 18.46 -6.72 4.75
CA LEU A 32 17.68 -7.48 5.71
C LEU A 32 16.27 -6.90 5.85
N THR A 33 15.29 -7.70 6.24
CA THR A 33 13.91 -7.26 6.49
C THR A 33 13.60 -7.30 7.98
N SER A 34 13.09 -6.20 8.53
CA SER A 34 12.59 -6.15 9.90
C SER A 34 11.19 -6.76 9.99
N TRP A 35 11.02 -7.71 10.90
CA TRP A 35 9.72 -8.31 11.24
C TRP A 35 9.18 -7.82 12.58
N THR A 36 9.77 -6.75 13.13
CA THR A 36 9.31 -6.19 14.40
C THR A 36 7.93 -5.56 14.24
N PRO A 37 7.06 -5.60 15.28
CA PRO A 37 5.78 -4.90 15.24
C PRO A 37 5.93 -3.39 14.98
N ARG A 38 7.08 -2.80 15.35
CA ARG A 38 7.34 -1.38 15.15
C ARG A 38 7.65 -1.03 13.70
N ASN A 39 8.41 -1.88 13.00
CA ASN A 39 8.87 -1.66 11.62
C ASN A 39 8.63 -2.94 10.80
N PRO A 40 7.38 -3.36 10.57
CA PRO A 40 7.12 -4.63 9.89
C PRO A 40 7.43 -4.51 8.40
N SER A 41 8.06 -5.52 7.82
CA SER A 41 8.42 -5.59 6.39
C SER A 41 9.40 -4.51 5.90
N ARG A 42 9.94 -3.64 6.76
CA ARG A 42 10.86 -2.57 6.36
C ARG A 42 12.28 -3.10 6.21
N ARG A 43 12.95 -2.80 5.10
CA ARG A 43 14.29 -3.31 4.81
C ARG A 43 15.41 -2.37 5.27
N TYR A 44 16.53 -2.94 5.69
CA TYR A 44 17.67 -2.24 6.25
C TYR A 44 19.00 -2.95 5.98
N TRP A 45 20.10 -2.23 6.13
CA TRP A 45 21.45 -2.76 6.27
C TRP A 45 21.93 -2.57 7.70
N GLY A 46 22.59 -3.58 8.26
CA GLY A 46 23.10 -3.53 9.63
C GLY A 46 24.44 -4.25 9.74
N CYS A 47 25.32 -3.74 10.60
CA CYS A 47 26.60 -4.40 10.87
C CYS A 47 26.38 -5.83 11.38
N PRO A 48 27.13 -6.84 10.92
CA PRO A 48 27.04 -8.21 11.46
C PRO A 48 27.36 -8.30 12.96
N TYR A 49 28.11 -7.33 13.48
CA TYR A 49 28.45 -7.22 14.90
C TYR A 49 27.54 -6.27 15.68
N TYR A 50 26.44 -5.80 15.10
CA TYR A 50 25.53 -4.86 15.75
C TYR A 50 25.07 -5.37 17.12
N GLY A 51 25.16 -4.52 18.15
CA GLY A 51 24.83 -4.88 19.54
C GLY A 51 25.91 -5.62 20.32
N ASN A 52 27.04 -5.98 19.70
CA ASN A 52 28.18 -6.60 20.37
C ASN A 52 29.29 -5.58 20.69
N ALA A 53 30.25 -5.96 21.55
CA ALA A 53 31.39 -5.11 21.89
C ALA A 53 32.29 -4.71 20.69
N ARG A 54 32.22 -5.47 19.59
CA ARG A 54 32.91 -5.19 18.32
C ARG A 54 32.02 -4.51 17.28
N SER A 55 30.85 -4.03 17.69
CA SER A 55 29.95 -3.29 16.82
C SER A 55 30.60 -1.99 16.37
N CYS A 56 30.37 -1.62 15.11
CA CYS A 56 30.64 -0.24 14.65
C CYS A 56 29.37 0.62 14.62
N ASP A 57 28.26 0.04 15.11
CA ASP A 57 26.90 0.58 15.20
C ASP A 57 26.32 1.09 13.87
N PHE A 58 26.89 0.62 12.75
CA PHE A 58 26.37 0.94 11.44
C PHE A 58 24.99 0.31 11.25
N TRP A 59 24.03 1.15 10.88
CA TRP A 59 22.67 0.79 10.52
C TRP A 59 22.09 1.82 9.54
N LEU A 60 21.36 1.36 8.51
CA LEU A 60 20.67 2.21 7.56
C LEU A 60 19.36 1.59 7.07
N TRP A 61 18.28 2.37 7.01
CA TRP A 61 17.03 1.93 6.40
C TRP A 61 17.11 2.09 4.87
N LYS A 62 16.67 1.07 4.12
CA LYS A 62 16.48 1.15 2.66
C LYS A 62 15.14 1.78 2.32
N ASP A 63 14.08 1.30 2.95
CA ASP A 63 12.72 1.77 2.68
C ASP A 63 12.36 2.93 3.60
N ASP A 64 11.45 3.79 3.15
CA ASP A 64 10.91 4.90 3.95
C ASP A 64 10.04 4.42 5.12
N TYR A 65 9.65 5.36 5.98
CA TYR A 65 8.71 5.08 7.07
C TYR A 65 7.37 4.57 6.51
N ILE A 66 6.89 3.47 7.10
CA ILE A 66 5.61 2.87 6.74
C ILE A 66 4.49 3.60 7.47
N ASP A 67 3.51 4.12 6.74
CA ASP A 67 2.41 4.84 7.33
C ASP A 67 1.61 3.95 8.33
N PRO A 68 0.95 4.55 9.35
CA PRO A 68 0.26 3.79 10.38
C PRO A 68 -0.83 2.83 9.85
N SER A 69 -1.50 3.19 8.75
CA SER A 69 -2.58 2.36 8.17
C SER A 69 -2.00 1.12 7.51
N SER A 70 -0.96 1.28 6.69
CA SER A 70 -0.23 0.15 6.10
C SER A 70 0.36 -0.75 7.17
N LYS A 71 0.96 -0.17 8.21
CA LYS A 71 1.47 -0.91 9.37
C LYS A 71 0.39 -1.75 10.04
N PHE A 72 -0.81 -1.19 10.29
CA PHE A 72 -1.92 -1.92 10.87
C PHE A 72 -2.35 -3.11 10.00
N VAL A 73 -2.47 -2.91 8.69
CA VAL A 73 -2.84 -3.97 7.74
C VAL A 73 -1.80 -5.08 7.73
N ILE A 74 -0.50 -4.73 7.62
CA ILE A 74 0.60 -5.71 7.61
C ILE A 74 0.59 -6.56 8.88
N LEU A 75 0.46 -5.94 10.06
CA LEU A 75 0.43 -6.66 11.34
C LEU A 75 -0.77 -7.60 11.44
N LYS A 76 -1.94 -7.15 10.97
CA LYS A 76 -3.14 -7.98 10.96
C LYS A 76 -2.99 -9.19 10.03
N LEU A 77 -2.38 -9.00 8.85
CA LEU A 77 -2.12 -10.09 7.91
C LEU A 77 -1.10 -11.09 8.47
N LEU A 78 -0.01 -10.62 9.09
CA LEU A 78 0.96 -11.50 9.75
C LEU A 78 0.30 -12.36 10.84
N GLY A 79 -0.59 -11.78 11.64
CA GLY A 79 -1.35 -12.54 12.64
C GLY A 79 -2.23 -13.63 12.02
N ARG A 80 -2.90 -13.34 10.91
CA ARG A 80 -3.72 -14.34 10.19
C ARG A 80 -2.86 -15.44 9.57
N ILE A 81 -1.66 -15.12 9.08
CA ILE A 81 -0.72 -16.12 8.56
C ILE A 81 -0.33 -17.10 9.67
N VAL A 82 0.06 -16.60 10.85
CA VAL A 82 0.42 -17.45 11.99
C VAL A 82 -0.75 -18.34 12.43
N GLU A 83 -1.96 -17.80 12.47
CA GLU A 83 -3.19 -18.56 12.79
C GLU A 83 -3.45 -19.68 11.77
N LEU A 84 -3.24 -19.39 10.48
CA LEU A 84 -3.39 -20.36 9.39
C LEU A 84 -2.29 -21.43 9.44
N GLU A 85 -1.04 -21.06 9.68
CA GLU A 85 0.08 -22.00 9.83
C GLU A 85 -0.19 -22.99 10.96
N HIS A 86 -0.67 -22.50 12.11
CA HIS A 86 -1.05 -23.36 13.23
C HIS A 86 -2.24 -24.29 12.90
N SER A 87 -3.23 -23.77 12.17
CA SER A 87 -4.39 -24.57 11.73
C SER A 87 -3.98 -25.70 10.78
N VAL A 88 -3.09 -25.41 9.83
CA VAL A 88 -2.52 -26.40 8.90
C VAL A 88 -1.68 -27.44 9.63
N GLU A 89 -0.81 -27.03 10.55
CA GLU A 89 0.01 -27.97 11.33
C GLU A 89 -0.86 -28.91 12.19
N SER A 90 -1.93 -28.38 12.79
CA SER A 90 -2.87 -29.19 13.57
C SER A 90 -3.60 -30.25 12.73
N SER A 91 -3.92 -29.93 11.47
CA SER A 91 -4.58 -30.86 10.55
C SER A 91 -3.61 -31.93 10.02
N GLN A 92 -2.35 -31.58 9.79
CA GLN A 92 -1.31 -32.53 9.37
C GLN A 92 -0.95 -33.56 10.44
N LYS A 93 -0.97 -33.20 11.74
CA LYS A 93 -0.70 -34.15 12.82
C LYS A 93 -1.77 -35.25 12.92
N VAL A 94 -3.03 -34.92 12.62
CA VAL A 94 -4.15 -35.88 12.60
C VAL A 94 -3.98 -36.91 11.48
N GLU A 95 -3.44 -36.51 10.32
CA GLU A 95 -3.19 -37.42 9.19
C GLU A 95 -2.02 -38.40 9.45
N THR A 96 -1.08 -38.07 10.34
CA THR A 96 0.04 -38.94 10.68
C THR A 96 -0.26 -39.98 11.78
N SER A 97 -1.24 -39.72 12.66
CA SER A 97 -1.66 -40.68 13.69
C SER A 97 -2.64 -41.74 13.19
N ASP A 98 -3.31 -41.52 12.06
CA ASP A 98 -4.35 -42.41 11.53
C ASP A 98 -3.81 -43.63 10.75
N LYS A 99 -2.48 -43.89 10.77
CA LYS A 99 -1.87 -45.08 10.12
C LYS A 99 -1.63 -46.28 11.03
N GLU A 100 -1.87 -46.18 12.33
CA GLU A 100 -1.89 -47.34 13.21
C GLU A 100 -3.22 -47.41 13.99
N ILE A 101 -3.91 -48.54 13.82
CA ILE A 101 -5.14 -49.01 14.51
C ILE A 101 -6.44 -48.85 13.69
N ASN A 102 -6.93 -50.01 13.24
CA ASN A 102 -8.17 -50.23 12.48
C ASN A 102 -9.46 -50.15 13.35
N LYS A 103 -10.59 -49.88 12.64
CA LYS A 103 -12.04 -50.05 12.94
C LYS A 103 -12.85 -48.83 13.49
N PRO A 104 -14.17 -48.73 13.19
CA PRO A 104 -14.79 -47.49 12.73
C PRO A 104 -15.84 -46.94 13.70
N THR A 105 -15.88 -45.62 13.86
CA THR A 105 -17.04 -44.91 14.42
C THR A 105 -17.41 -43.75 13.50
N LYS A 106 -18.39 -44.03 12.63
CA LYS A 106 -18.94 -43.15 11.60
C LYS A 106 -20.15 -42.40 12.18
N SER A 107 -20.00 -41.12 12.53
CA SER A 107 -21.11 -40.14 12.42
C SER A 107 -20.76 -38.68 12.73
N THR A 108 -19.76 -38.35 13.57
CA THR A 108 -19.60 -36.94 14.04
C THR A 108 -18.72 -36.05 13.15
N LYS A 109 -17.64 -36.58 12.55
CA LYS A 109 -16.66 -35.78 11.76
C LYS A 109 -17.26 -35.10 10.51
N THR A 110 -18.32 -35.68 9.93
CA THR A 110 -18.96 -35.18 8.69
C THR A 110 -19.79 -33.92 8.90
N VAL A 111 -20.32 -33.68 10.10
CA VAL A 111 -21.19 -32.54 10.38
C VAL A 111 -20.35 -31.29 10.66
N GLU A 112 -19.28 -31.41 11.45
CA GLU A 112 -18.36 -30.30 11.74
C GLU A 112 -17.60 -29.83 10.49
N SER A 113 -17.16 -30.75 9.63
CA SER A 113 -16.50 -30.42 8.35
C SER A 113 -17.43 -29.66 7.39
N LYS A 114 -18.72 -30.02 7.33
CA LYS A 114 -19.73 -29.29 6.54
C LYS A 114 -20.07 -27.92 7.14
N ILE A 115 -20.16 -27.81 8.46
CA ILE A 115 -20.37 -26.53 9.16
C ILE A 115 -19.17 -25.59 8.90
N ALA A 116 -17.95 -26.12 8.92
CA ALA A 116 -16.75 -25.36 8.63
C ALA A 116 -16.71 -24.88 7.17
N MET A 117 -17.07 -25.73 6.19
CA MET A 117 -17.18 -25.33 4.78
C MET A 117 -18.24 -24.26 4.56
N ASN A 118 -19.46 -24.44 5.08
CA ASN A 118 -20.54 -23.45 4.96
C ASN A 118 -20.16 -22.11 5.61
N LYS A 119 -19.35 -22.12 6.68
CA LYS A 119 -18.81 -20.92 7.33
C LYS A 119 -17.71 -20.24 6.50
N ILE A 120 -16.96 -20.99 5.69
CA ILE A 120 -15.96 -20.44 4.77
C ILE A 120 -16.64 -19.84 3.54
N GLU A 121 -17.62 -20.54 2.96
CA GLU A 121 -18.41 -20.06 1.80
C GLU A 121 -19.12 -18.75 2.13
N SER A 122 -19.85 -18.70 3.25
CA SER A 122 -20.51 -17.46 3.69
C SER A 122 -19.55 -16.31 3.94
N LYS A 123 -18.31 -16.57 4.41
CA LYS A 123 -17.28 -15.52 4.54
C LYS A 123 -16.78 -15.05 3.17
N MET A 124 -16.65 -15.95 2.21
CA MET A 124 -16.18 -15.63 0.85
C MET A 124 -17.19 -14.76 0.11
N ASP A 125 -18.49 -15.04 0.24
CA ASP A 125 -19.56 -14.21 -0.33
C ASP A 125 -19.58 -12.80 0.27
N ASN A 126 -19.41 -12.67 1.59
CA ASN A 126 -19.31 -11.38 2.25
C ASN A 126 -18.10 -10.55 1.73
N PHE A 127 -16.95 -11.21 1.47
CA PHE A 127 -15.79 -10.53 0.90
C PHE A 127 -16.02 -10.11 -0.56
N ASP A 128 -16.70 -10.92 -1.37
CA ASP A 128 -17.05 -10.57 -2.75
C ASP A 128 -18.00 -9.36 -2.79
N ASP A 129 -18.98 -9.31 -1.89
CA ASP A 129 -19.88 -8.17 -1.74
C ASP A 129 -19.16 -6.89 -1.31
N ASP A 130 -18.22 -6.98 -0.37
CA ASP A 130 -17.41 -5.84 0.04
C ASP A 130 -16.46 -5.37 -1.08
N LEU A 131 -15.93 -6.30 -1.88
CA LEU A 131 -15.16 -5.97 -3.08
C LEU A 131 -16.02 -5.23 -4.12
N LYS A 132 -17.27 -5.67 -4.34
CA LYS A 132 -18.23 -4.97 -5.22
C LYS A 132 -18.54 -3.56 -4.70
N LYS A 133 -18.79 -3.40 -3.40
CA LYS A 133 -19.03 -2.09 -2.77
C LYS A 133 -17.82 -1.17 -2.92
N MET A 134 -16.60 -1.68 -2.66
CA MET A 134 -15.36 -0.91 -2.84
C MET A 134 -15.17 -0.45 -4.27
N LYS A 135 -15.38 -1.32 -5.27
CA LYS A 135 -15.32 -0.95 -6.69
C LYS A 135 -16.36 0.13 -7.06
N ALA A 136 -17.57 0.07 -6.49
CA ALA A 136 -18.60 1.08 -6.71
C ALA A 136 -18.20 2.44 -6.10
N ILE A 137 -17.62 2.43 -4.90
CA ILE A 137 -17.09 3.62 -4.23
C ILE A 137 -15.95 4.25 -5.06
N GLU A 138 -15.01 3.43 -5.54
CA GLU A 138 -13.90 3.87 -6.39
C GLU A 138 -14.41 4.57 -7.67
N LYS A 139 -15.39 3.99 -8.36
CA LYS A 139 -16.04 4.61 -9.53
C LYS A 139 -16.70 5.95 -9.18
N LYS A 140 -17.36 6.04 -8.03
CA LYS A 140 -18.00 7.28 -7.54
C LYS A 140 -16.96 8.38 -7.28
N TRP A 141 -15.83 8.04 -6.67
CA TRP A 141 -14.72 8.98 -6.45
C TRP A 141 -14.07 9.42 -7.75
N LYS A 142 -13.80 8.49 -8.69
CA LYS A 142 -13.27 8.83 -10.03
C LYS A 142 -14.18 9.82 -10.77
N ASN A 143 -15.50 9.60 -10.74
CA ASN A 143 -16.46 10.54 -11.34
C ASN A 143 -16.48 11.90 -10.63
N LYS A 144 -16.47 11.91 -9.28
CA LYS A 144 -16.39 13.17 -8.50
C LYS A 144 -15.11 13.95 -8.82
N LEU A 145 -13.97 13.26 -8.90
CA LEU A 145 -12.67 13.84 -9.25
C LEU A 145 -12.70 14.45 -10.66
N ALA A 146 -13.23 13.73 -11.65
CA ALA A 146 -13.39 14.24 -13.01
C ALA A 146 -14.28 15.50 -13.06
N LYS A 147 -15.41 15.50 -12.34
CA LYS A 147 -16.29 16.68 -12.21
C LYS A 147 -15.59 17.85 -11.54
N SER A 148 -14.79 17.60 -10.50
CA SER A 148 -14.03 18.64 -9.81
C SER A 148 -13.00 19.29 -10.74
N LYS A 149 -12.19 18.48 -11.42
CA LYS A 149 -11.23 18.96 -12.42
C LYS A 149 -11.89 19.74 -13.55
N LYS A 150 -13.10 19.32 -13.99
CA LYS A 150 -13.87 20.07 -14.99
C LYS A 150 -14.28 21.46 -14.47
N ARG A 151 -14.81 21.56 -13.25
CA ARG A 151 -15.18 22.85 -12.64
C ARG A 151 -13.97 23.76 -12.46
N GLU A 152 -12.84 23.19 -12.01
CA GLU A 152 -11.58 23.92 -11.88
C GLU A 152 -11.14 24.52 -13.22
N LYS A 153 -11.11 23.72 -14.30
CA LYS A 153 -10.80 24.22 -15.66
C LYS A 153 -11.76 25.33 -16.11
N GLN A 154 -13.06 25.21 -15.82
CA GLN A 154 -14.05 26.24 -16.14
C GLN A 154 -13.80 27.55 -15.38
N LEU A 155 -13.43 27.47 -14.10
CA LEU A 155 -13.06 28.65 -13.30
C LEU A 155 -11.80 29.33 -13.85
N TRP A 156 -10.78 28.57 -14.24
CA TRP A 156 -9.57 29.10 -14.87
C TRP A 156 -9.86 29.80 -16.20
N ILE A 157 -10.73 29.23 -17.04
CA ILE A 157 -11.16 29.84 -18.30
C ILE A 157 -11.91 31.15 -18.03
N ALA A 158 -12.87 31.15 -17.08
CA ALA A 158 -13.63 32.34 -16.74
C ALA A 158 -12.73 33.47 -16.20
N LEU A 159 -11.76 33.14 -15.35
CA LEU A 159 -10.77 34.08 -14.83
C LEU A 159 -9.93 34.69 -15.96
N LEU A 160 -9.45 33.86 -16.89
CA LEU A 160 -8.67 34.31 -18.04
C LEU A 160 -9.49 35.25 -18.95
N CYS A 161 -10.76 34.92 -19.23
CA CYS A 161 -11.65 35.80 -19.99
C CYS A 161 -11.89 37.14 -19.28
N ALA A 162 -12.09 37.14 -17.95
CA ALA A 162 -12.27 38.37 -17.18
C ALA A 162 -11.01 39.27 -17.23
N CYS A 163 -9.81 38.68 -17.16
CA CYS A 163 -8.56 39.41 -17.33
C CYS A 163 -8.45 40.07 -18.72
N ILE A 164 -8.79 39.34 -19.79
CA ILE A 164 -8.74 39.88 -21.17
C ILE A 164 -9.72 41.04 -21.34
N LEU A 165 -10.95 40.91 -20.84
CA LEU A 165 -11.95 41.98 -20.89
C LEU A 165 -11.49 43.21 -20.09
N GLY A 166 -10.91 43.02 -18.90
CA GLY A 166 -10.37 44.10 -18.09
C GLY A 166 -9.26 44.87 -18.81
N VAL A 167 -8.31 44.17 -19.42
CA VAL A 167 -7.23 44.82 -20.20
C VAL A 167 -7.78 45.57 -21.40
N SER A 168 -8.78 45.02 -22.09
CA SER A 168 -9.42 45.65 -23.25
C SER A 168 -10.13 46.96 -22.89
N LEU A 169 -10.84 47.00 -21.75
CA LEU A 169 -11.51 48.21 -21.25
C LEU A 169 -10.51 49.29 -20.85
N VAL A 170 -9.41 48.91 -20.18
CA VAL A 170 -8.32 49.85 -19.84
C VAL A 170 -7.70 50.42 -21.11
N PHE A 171 -7.43 49.58 -22.12
CA PHE A 171 -6.87 50.01 -23.39
C PHE A 171 -7.79 50.99 -24.11
N GLN A 172 -9.09 50.69 -24.21
CA GLN A 172 -10.08 51.60 -24.79
C GLN A 172 -10.16 52.93 -24.02
N GLY A 173 -10.14 52.90 -22.68
CA GLY A 173 -10.14 54.12 -21.85
C GLY A 173 -8.90 54.99 -22.04
N VAL A 174 -7.72 54.39 -22.19
CA VAL A 174 -6.47 55.11 -22.47
C VAL A 174 -6.52 55.79 -23.84
N PHE A 175 -7.06 55.13 -24.86
CA PHE A 175 -7.23 55.73 -26.20
C PHE A 175 -8.26 56.85 -26.22
N PHE A 176 -9.36 56.72 -25.47
CA PHE A 176 -10.39 57.76 -25.36
C PHE A 176 -9.83 59.04 -24.70
N LEU A 177 -9.11 58.89 -23.59
CA LEU A 177 -8.43 60.01 -22.91
C LEU A 177 -7.33 60.66 -23.77
N LYS A 178 -6.67 59.88 -24.63
CA LYS A 178 -5.69 60.39 -25.60
C LYS A 178 -6.34 61.22 -26.72
N GLY A 179 -7.55 60.85 -27.16
CA GLY A 179 -8.31 61.55 -28.21
C GLY A 179 -8.92 62.89 -27.77
N GLU A 180 -9.40 63.01 -26.53
CA GLU A 180 -9.92 64.29 -25.98
C GLU A 180 -8.82 65.36 -25.73
N GLY A 181 -7.55 64.95 -25.74
CA GLY A 181 -6.41 65.86 -25.70
C GLY A 181 -6.12 66.56 -27.04
N ASP A 182 -6.47 65.92 -28.15
CA ASP A 182 -6.15 66.42 -29.50
C ASP A 182 -7.28 67.29 -30.08
N SER A 183 -8.55 66.96 -29.79
CA SER A 183 -9.71 67.75 -30.26
C SER A 183 -9.86 69.14 -29.61
N ARG A 184 -9.11 69.44 -28.54
CA ARG A 184 -9.08 70.77 -27.90
C ARG A 184 -8.01 71.70 -28.50
N LYS A 185 -7.34 71.28 -29.58
CA LYS A 185 -6.38 72.10 -30.35
C LYS A 185 -6.86 72.27 -31.80
N LEU A 186 -7.98 72.95 -32.02
CA LEU A 186 -8.32 73.49 -33.33
C LEU A 186 -8.70 74.97 -33.17
N PRO A 187 -7.97 75.91 -33.81
CA PRO A 187 -8.32 77.33 -33.86
C PRO A 187 -9.50 77.62 -34.80
#